data_AF-A0A8T5DTN3-F1
#
_entry.id   AF-A0A8T5DTN3-F1
#
_cell.length_a   1.000
_cell.length_b   1.000
_cell.length_c   1.000
_cell.angle_alpha   90.00
_cell.angle_beta   90.00
_cell.angle_gamma   90.00
#
_symmetry.space_group_name_H-M   'P 1'
#
loop_
_entity.id
_entity.type
_entity.pdbx_description
1 polymer ?
#
loop_
_entity_poly.entity_id
_entity_poly.type
_entity_poly.pdbx_seq_one_letter_code
_entity_poly.pdbx_strand_id
1 'polypeptide(L)'
;GDGSAIPEHPSKVGTPVPASFSLFGLFGAISAILTIVGLWAIIAGVKEDGATEEGNTALYISIGVIVVGLILVLIGFFRSKMINQMIDTPTSLVRSASVGVNELVGQVRPSPQGVLKVVVDGNSDMVMTNMTAFMWTYEQYQCRTVKTDEGTREECNWVTVRRDSGGCPFILHDGTGGIKVHPNSFKRNNWGQYLKRWDGKFAQTLGKQLMSQAIAGLLGGARVKEHRWTLYGLKLGNPVYLIGNVKPRSREELDSEGLDGTLQNSIIEVFGKEDQPGTKVTIQRGSELSNLGRSRSGLELVMLPMILIIGGISMLGLA
;
A
#
# COMPACT_ATOMS: atom_id res chain seq x y z
N GLY A 1 -31.64 -3.57 -3.42
CA GLY A 1 -31.25 -4.99 -3.54
C GLY A 1 -32.28 -5.83 -2.84
N ASP A 2 -32.23 -7.15 -3.00
CA ASP A 2 -33.06 -8.15 -2.31
C ASP A 2 -32.76 -8.29 -0.80
N GLY A 3 -31.89 -7.42 -0.27
CA GLY A 3 -31.47 -7.44 1.13
C GLY A 3 -30.46 -8.54 1.45
N SER A 4 -29.96 -9.26 0.43
CA SER A 4 -28.90 -10.24 0.56
C SER A 4 -27.53 -9.59 0.36
N ALA A 5 -26.49 -10.21 0.92
CA ALA A 5 -25.12 -9.75 0.74
C ALA A 5 -24.71 -9.80 -0.74
N ILE A 6 -23.90 -8.84 -1.17
CA ILE A 6 -23.35 -8.77 -2.53
C ILE A 6 -22.65 -10.08 -2.91
N PRO A 7 -22.64 -10.47 -4.19
CA PRO A 7 -22.03 -11.73 -4.63
C PRO A 7 -20.58 -11.90 -4.17
N GLU A 8 -19.81 -10.81 -4.13
CA GLU A 8 -18.42 -10.77 -3.69
C GLU A 8 -18.23 -10.74 -2.16
N HIS A 9 -19.31 -10.76 -1.37
CA HIS A 9 -19.23 -10.71 0.10
C HIS A 9 -18.69 -12.04 0.66
N PRO A 10 -17.79 -12.02 1.65
CA PRO A 10 -17.19 -13.22 2.24
C PRO A 10 -18.21 -14.24 2.79
N SER A 11 -19.38 -13.78 3.24
CA SER A 11 -20.48 -14.67 3.66
C SER A 11 -21.08 -15.51 2.52
N LYS A 12 -20.80 -15.17 1.26
CA LYS A 12 -21.27 -15.89 0.06
C LYS A 12 -20.15 -16.72 -0.58
N VAL A 13 -18.94 -16.15 -0.69
CA VAL A 13 -17.80 -16.78 -1.39
C VAL A 13 -16.79 -17.46 -0.47
N GLY A 14 -16.91 -17.26 0.85
CA GLY A 14 -15.93 -17.68 1.84
C GLY A 14 -14.77 -16.68 1.99
N THR A 15 -14.08 -16.75 3.13
CA THR A 15 -12.84 -16.00 3.38
C THR A 15 -11.72 -16.56 2.49
N PRO A 16 -11.09 -15.74 1.63
CA PRO A 16 -9.98 -16.17 0.80
C PRO A 16 -8.78 -16.56 1.69
N VAL A 17 -8.25 -17.75 1.50
CA VAL A 17 -6.99 -18.15 2.12
C VAL A 17 -5.88 -18.00 1.07
N PRO A 18 -4.81 -17.22 1.35
CA PRO A 18 -3.68 -17.13 0.43
C PRO A 18 -3.05 -18.51 0.22
N ALA A 19 -2.55 -18.78 -0.99
CA ALA A 19 -1.89 -20.04 -1.28
C ALA A 19 -0.70 -20.27 -0.34
N SER A 20 -0.64 -21.43 0.33
CA SER A 20 0.45 -21.75 1.28
C SER A 20 1.84 -21.59 0.67
N PHE A 21 1.97 -21.95 -0.61
CA PHE A 21 3.16 -21.79 -1.43
C PHE A 21 2.74 -21.48 -2.87
N SER A 22 3.32 -20.43 -3.45
CA SER A 22 3.02 -19.89 -4.77
C SER A 22 4.25 -20.00 -5.68
N LEU A 23 4.08 -19.68 -6.96
CA LEU A 23 5.20 -19.58 -7.91
C LEU A 23 6.25 -18.55 -7.45
N PHE A 24 5.84 -17.50 -6.73
CA PHE A 24 6.78 -16.54 -6.16
C PHE A 24 7.66 -17.20 -5.10
N GLY A 25 7.09 -18.01 -4.20
CA GLY A 25 7.86 -18.80 -3.23
C GLY A 25 8.84 -19.74 -3.91
N LEU A 26 8.40 -20.46 -4.96
CA LEU A 26 9.24 -21.39 -5.71
C LEU A 26 10.44 -20.68 -6.39
N PHE A 27 10.15 -19.69 -7.24
CA PHE A 27 11.21 -18.96 -7.96
C PHE A 27 12.06 -18.11 -7.03
N GLY A 28 11.47 -17.57 -5.95
CA GLY A 28 12.20 -16.86 -4.91
C GLY A 28 13.19 -17.77 -4.18
N ALA A 29 12.79 -19.01 -3.86
CA ALA A 29 13.67 -19.97 -3.19
C ALA A 29 14.82 -20.40 -4.10
N ILE A 30 14.52 -20.70 -5.38
CA ILE A 30 15.53 -21.01 -6.39
C ILE A 30 16.49 -19.83 -6.54
N SER A 31 15.98 -18.59 -6.65
CA SER A 31 16.80 -17.39 -6.76
C SER A 31 17.70 -17.18 -5.53
N ALA A 32 17.18 -17.40 -4.32
CA ALA A 32 17.97 -17.31 -3.10
C ALA A 32 19.09 -18.35 -3.07
N ILE A 33 18.79 -19.60 -3.42
CA ILE A 33 19.79 -20.69 -3.51
C ILE A 33 20.86 -20.36 -4.55
N LEU A 34 20.47 -19.95 -5.76
CA LEU A 34 21.42 -19.59 -6.82
C LEU A 34 22.29 -18.39 -6.43
N THR A 35 21.73 -17.42 -5.70
CA THR A 35 22.50 -16.29 -5.16
C THR A 35 23.54 -16.77 -4.15
N ILE A 36 23.18 -17.69 -3.25
CA ILE A 36 24.11 -18.27 -2.27
C ILE A 36 25.23 -19.05 -3.00
N VAL A 37 24.89 -19.88 -3.99
CA VAL A 37 25.87 -20.64 -4.78
C VAL A 37 26.80 -19.71 -5.56
N GLY A 38 26.27 -18.64 -6.17
CA GLY A 38 27.07 -17.65 -6.87
C GLY A 38 28.05 -16.91 -5.95
N LEU A 39 27.59 -16.49 -4.77
CA LEU A 39 28.46 -15.86 -3.76
C LEU A 39 29.52 -16.82 -3.24
N TRP A 40 29.15 -18.10 -3.08
CA TRP A 40 30.09 -19.15 -2.70
C TRP A 40 31.20 -19.33 -3.73
N ALA A 41 30.86 -19.37 -5.02
CA ALA A 41 31.83 -19.47 -6.10
C ALA A 41 32.78 -18.25 -6.15
N ILE A 42 32.27 -17.04 -5.87
CA ILE A 42 33.10 -15.84 -5.75
C ILE A 42 34.08 -15.97 -4.58
N ILE A 43 33.60 -16.39 -3.40
CA ILE A 43 34.47 -16.58 -2.23
C ILE A 43 35.53 -17.66 -2.51
N ALA A 44 35.16 -18.77 -3.17
CA ALA A 44 36.08 -19.83 -3.53
C ALA A 44 37.12 -19.38 -4.57
N GLY A 45 36.71 -18.66 -5.62
CA GLY A 45 37.62 -18.14 -6.65
C GLY A 45 38.60 -17.09 -6.11
N VAL A 46 38.15 -16.21 -5.19
CA VAL A 46 39.03 -15.24 -4.52
C VAL A 46 40.13 -15.94 -3.71
N LYS A 47 39.88 -17.14 -3.17
CA LYS A 47 40.92 -17.93 -2.46
C LYS A 47 41.99 -18.52 -3.38
N GLU A 48 41.68 -18.75 -4.66
CA GLU A 48 42.64 -19.35 -5.61
C GLU A 48 43.67 -18.33 -6.13
N ASP A 49 43.31 -17.03 -6.17
CA ASP A 49 44.16 -15.96 -6.75
C ASP A 49 45.20 -15.35 -5.77
N GLY A 50 45.30 -15.83 -4.52
CA GLY A 50 46.40 -15.52 -3.59
C GLY A 50 46.49 -14.06 -3.11
N ALA A 51 45.37 -13.32 -3.08
CA ALA A 51 45.33 -11.93 -2.64
C ALA A 51 45.19 -11.82 -1.10
N THR A 52 46.26 -11.38 -0.44
CA THR A 52 46.48 -11.17 1.02
C THR A 52 45.40 -10.48 1.89
N GLU A 53 44.22 -10.13 1.37
CA GLU A 53 43.04 -9.65 2.14
C GLU A 53 41.95 -10.76 2.31
N GLU A 54 42.36 -12.02 2.21
CA GLU A 54 41.55 -13.24 2.11
C GLU A 54 40.46 -13.43 3.19
N GLY A 55 40.70 -13.09 4.46
CA GLY A 55 39.74 -13.34 5.54
C GLY A 55 38.63 -12.29 5.66
N ASN A 56 38.93 -11.02 5.37
CA ASN A 56 37.99 -9.93 5.61
C ASN A 56 36.90 -9.87 4.54
N THR A 57 37.23 -10.13 3.27
CA THR A 57 36.27 -10.03 2.16
C THR A 57 35.18 -11.11 2.25
N ALA A 58 35.57 -12.38 2.48
CA ALA A 58 34.62 -13.48 2.66
C ALA A 58 33.73 -13.27 3.89
N LEU A 59 34.32 -12.77 4.99
CA LEU A 59 33.60 -12.39 6.20
C LEU A 59 32.59 -11.28 5.94
N TYR A 60 32.97 -10.19 5.25
CA TYR A 60 32.06 -9.09 4.93
C TYR A 60 30.91 -9.50 4.02
N ILE A 61 31.16 -10.34 3.01
CA ILE A 61 30.11 -10.87 2.13
C ILE A 61 29.12 -11.70 2.96
N SER A 62 29.63 -12.62 3.79
CA SER A 62 28.80 -13.51 4.60
C SER A 62 27.96 -12.73 5.62
N ILE A 63 28.57 -11.79 6.36
CA ILE A 63 27.86 -10.90 7.28
C ILE A 63 26.83 -10.06 6.54
N GLY A 64 27.17 -9.51 5.37
CA GLY A 64 26.25 -8.72 4.54
C GLY A 64 24.98 -9.49 4.18
N VAL A 65 25.11 -10.74 3.74
CA VAL A 65 23.97 -11.61 3.41
C VAL A 65 23.11 -11.89 4.65
N ILE A 66 23.72 -12.16 5.80
CA ILE A 66 22.99 -12.39 7.06
C ILE A 66 22.21 -11.15 7.46
N VAL A 67 22.83 -9.96 7.42
CA VAL A 67 22.18 -8.69 7.78
C VAL A 67 21.00 -8.40 6.85
N VAL A 68 21.17 -8.56 5.54
CA VAL A 68 20.08 -8.40 4.56
C VAL A 68 18.96 -9.40 4.85
N GLY A 69 19.30 -10.66 5.11
CA GLY A 69 18.34 -11.69 5.49
C GLY A 69 17.55 -11.33 6.75
N LEU A 70 18.21 -10.85 7.80
CA LEU A 70 17.56 -10.41 9.04
C LEU A 70 16.60 -9.24 8.82
N ILE A 71 17.00 -8.23 8.04
CA ILE A 71 16.13 -7.11 7.68
C ILE A 71 14.88 -7.61 6.95
N LEU A 72 15.06 -8.52 5.99
CA LEU A 72 13.95 -9.09 5.22
C LEU A 72 13.04 -9.98 6.08
N VAL A 73 13.57 -10.77 7.03
CA VAL A 73 12.78 -11.53 8.00
C VAL A 73 11.91 -10.58 8.82
N LEU A 74 12.47 -9.49 9.36
CA LEU A 74 11.71 -8.53 10.16
C LEU A 74 10.56 -7.92 9.36
N ILE A 75 10.82 -7.47 8.12
CA ILE A 75 9.78 -6.93 7.23
C ILE A 75 8.72 -8.00 6.93
N GLY A 76 9.15 -9.23 6.62
CA GLY A 76 8.29 -10.37 6.34
C GLY A 76 7.39 -10.73 7.52
N PHE A 77 7.93 -10.73 8.73
CA PHE A 77 7.21 -10.99 9.97
C PHE A 77 6.09 -9.97 10.21
N PHE A 78 6.39 -8.66 10.10
CA PHE A 78 5.37 -7.63 10.28
C PHE A 78 4.28 -7.69 9.20
N ARG A 79 4.63 -8.01 7.95
CA ARG A 79 3.65 -8.20 6.86
C ARG A 79 2.78 -9.43 7.08
N SER A 80 3.39 -10.56 7.46
CA SER A 80 2.70 -11.81 7.79
C SER A 80 1.68 -11.58 8.92
N LYS A 81 2.07 -10.86 9.98
CA LYS A 81 1.16 -10.50 11.07
C LYS A 81 -0.07 -9.70 10.61
N MET A 82 0.08 -8.79 9.65
CA MET A 82 -1.06 -8.04 9.11
C MET A 82 -1.99 -8.91 8.26
N ILE A 83 -1.43 -9.84 7.47
CA ILE A 83 -2.22 -10.75 6.65
C ILE A 83 -2.99 -11.73 7.53
N ASN A 84 -2.35 -12.29 8.56
CA ASN A 84 -3.02 -13.16 9.53
C ASN A 84 -4.16 -12.42 10.24
N GLN A 85 -3.97 -11.16 10.61
CA GLN A 85 -5.06 -10.35 11.18
C GLN A 85 -6.28 -10.26 10.25
N MET A 86 -6.09 -10.15 8.94
CA MET A 86 -7.18 -10.13 7.96
C MET A 86 -7.84 -11.52 7.76
N ILE A 87 -7.11 -12.61 8.00
CA ILE A 87 -7.64 -13.98 7.89
C ILE A 87 -8.41 -14.35 9.16
N ASP A 88 -7.91 -13.95 10.32
CA ASP A 88 -8.45 -14.32 11.64
C ASP A 88 -9.63 -13.43 12.07
N THR A 89 -9.83 -12.28 11.41
CA THR A 89 -10.98 -11.42 11.68
C THR A 89 -12.15 -11.89 10.80
N PRO A 90 -13.34 -12.13 11.36
CA PRO A 90 -14.51 -12.47 10.56
C PRO A 90 -15.18 -11.20 10.01
N THR A 91 -15.38 -11.16 8.70
CA THR A 91 -16.13 -10.08 8.04
C THR A 91 -17.60 -10.07 8.46
N SER A 92 -18.02 -8.94 9.03
CA SER A 92 -19.39 -8.73 9.51
C SER A 92 -20.31 -8.19 8.40
N LEU A 93 -21.58 -8.59 8.43
CA LEU A 93 -22.61 -7.96 7.61
C LEU A 93 -22.94 -6.58 8.17
N VAL A 94 -23.18 -5.61 7.28
CA VAL A 94 -23.51 -4.23 7.66
C VAL A 94 -24.77 -4.16 8.50
N ARG A 95 -25.80 -4.95 8.16
CA ARG A 95 -27.07 -4.99 8.91
C ARG A 95 -26.89 -5.34 10.39
N SER A 96 -25.89 -6.15 10.72
CA SER A 96 -25.66 -6.70 12.06
C SER A 96 -24.32 -6.29 12.65
N ALA A 97 -23.69 -5.24 12.13
CA ALA A 97 -22.44 -4.73 12.67
C ALA A 97 -22.65 -4.20 14.09
N SER A 98 -21.82 -4.63 15.03
CA SER A 98 -21.90 -4.23 16.45
C SER A 98 -20.99 -3.04 16.75
N VAL A 99 -21.15 -2.39 17.91
CA VAL A 99 -20.19 -1.39 18.36
C VAL A 99 -18.86 -2.06 18.71
N GLY A 100 -17.73 -1.47 18.28
CA GLY A 100 -16.40 -2.06 18.43
C GLY A 100 -15.67 -2.18 17.10
N VAL A 101 -14.59 -2.96 17.06
CA VAL A 101 -13.86 -3.17 15.80
C VAL A 101 -14.56 -4.21 14.96
N ASN A 102 -14.90 -3.83 13.73
CA ASN A 102 -15.47 -4.73 12.74
C ASN A 102 -14.67 -4.67 11.44
N GLU A 103 -14.62 -5.81 10.78
CA GLU A 103 -14.23 -5.93 9.40
C GLU A 103 -15.47 -5.86 8.51
N LEU A 104 -15.43 -4.97 7.52
CA LEU A 104 -16.56 -4.67 6.65
C LEU A 104 -16.10 -4.63 5.19
N VAL A 105 -16.93 -5.20 4.31
CA VAL A 105 -16.71 -5.22 2.87
C VAL A 105 -17.97 -4.73 2.18
N GLY A 106 -17.82 -3.81 1.25
CA GLY A 106 -18.96 -3.33 0.48
C GLY A 106 -18.57 -2.43 -0.67
N GLN A 107 -19.57 -1.79 -1.25
CA GLN A 107 -19.40 -0.81 -2.32
C GLN A 107 -19.61 0.61 -1.78
N VAL A 108 -18.81 1.55 -2.29
CA VAL A 108 -18.92 2.97 -1.95
C VAL A 108 -20.20 3.55 -2.55
N ARG A 109 -21.07 4.09 -1.70
CA ARG A 109 -22.31 4.81 -2.06
C ARG A 109 -22.26 6.24 -1.50
N PRO A 110 -22.98 7.18 -2.14
CA PRO A 110 -22.99 8.57 -1.67
C PRO A 110 -23.59 8.64 -0.27
N SER A 111 -23.01 9.49 0.58
CA SER A 111 -23.59 9.91 1.86
C SER A 111 -24.43 11.18 1.66
N PRO A 112 -25.17 11.64 2.69
CA PRO A 112 -25.82 12.94 2.68
C PRO A 112 -24.86 14.12 2.42
N GLN A 113 -23.58 13.97 2.77
CA GLN A 113 -22.53 14.96 2.49
C GLN A 113 -22.13 15.01 1.01
N GLY A 114 -22.66 14.11 0.17
CA GLY A 114 -22.47 14.09 -1.26
C GLY A 114 -21.17 13.44 -1.71
N VAL A 115 -20.56 14.01 -2.76
CA VAL A 115 -19.33 13.53 -3.38
C VAL A 115 -18.41 14.68 -3.74
N LEU A 116 -17.12 14.39 -3.84
CA LEU A 116 -16.09 15.33 -4.20
C LEU A 116 -15.85 15.37 -5.71
N LYS A 117 -15.60 16.59 -6.20
CA LYS A 117 -14.94 16.86 -7.48
C LYS A 117 -13.49 17.25 -7.18
N VAL A 118 -12.58 16.33 -7.42
CA VAL A 118 -11.15 16.52 -7.15
C VAL A 118 -10.50 17.19 -8.34
N VAL A 119 -9.93 18.38 -8.12
CA VAL A 119 -9.13 19.12 -9.09
C VAL A 119 -7.66 18.90 -8.75
N VAL A 120 -6.93 18.18 -9.61
CA VAL A 120 -5.55 17.78 -9.34
C VAL A 120 -4.62 18.96 -9.62
N ASP A 121 -3.83 19.33 -8.60
CA ASP A 121 -2.80 20.39 -8.67
C ASP A 121 -3.34 21.75 -9.19
N GLY A 122 -4.63 22.02 -8.95
CA GLY A 122 -5.31 23.27 -9.33
C GLY A 122 -5.63 23.40 -10.82
N ASN A 123 -5.51 22.32 -11.61
CA ASN A 123 -5.80 22.34 -13.05
C ASN A 123 -7.22 21.81 -13.34
N SER A 124 -8.06 22.66 -13.95
CA SER A 124 -9.44 22.32 -14.35
C SER A 124 -9.56 21.20 -15.37
N ASP A 125 -8.50 20.89 -16.12
CA ASP A 125 -8.48 19.79 -17.09
C ASP A 125 -8.15 18.44 -16.43
N MET A 126 -7.58 18.47 -15.23
CA MET A 126 -7.19 17.28 -14.47
C MET A 126 -8.16 17.06 -13.32
N VAL A 127 -9.39 16.72 -13.68
CA VAL A 127 -10.49 16.59 -12.73
C VAL A 127 -11.02 15.17 -12.67
N MET A 128 -11.41 14.75 -11.48
CA MET A 128 -12.14 13.51 -11.24
C MET A 128 -13.38 13.78 -10.38
N THR A 129 -14.55 13.40 -10.87
CA THR A 129 -15.83 13.53 -10.16
C THR A 129 -16.19 12.26 -9.40
N ASN A 130 -17.21 12.34 -8.54
CA ASN A 130 -17.77 11.20 -7.80
C ASN A 130 -16.77 10.50 -6.88
N MET A 131 -15.82 11.28 -6.33
CA MET A 131 -14.81 10.79 -5.39
C MET A 131 -15.32 10.91 -3.95
N THR A 132 -14.96 9.99 -3.07
CA THR A 132 -15.25 10.08 -1.64
C THR A 132 -13.98 10.16 -0.80
N ALA A 133 -12.87 9.66 -1.30
CA ALA A 133 -11.54 9.86 -0.74
C ALA A 133 -10.53 9.94 -1.87
N PHE A 134 -9.52 10.78 -1.75
CA PHE A 134 -8.49 10.93 -2.75
C PHE A 134 -7.12 11.20 -2.14
N MET A 135 -6.10 10.85 -2.92
CA MET A 135 -4.73 11.30 -2.74
C MET A 135 -4.14 11.47 -4.13
N TRP A 136 -3.58 12.63 -4.43
CA TRP A 136 -2.82 12.82 -5.66
C TRP A 136 -1.37 13.17 -5.34
N THR A 137 -0.47 12.70 -6.19
CA THR A 137 0.96 13.02 -6.15
C THR A 137 1.37 13.68 -7.45
N TYR A 138 2.25 14.65 -7.34
CA TYR A 138 2.93 15.29 -8.44
C TYR A 138 4.42 14.97 -8.36
N GLU A 139 4.92 14.33 -9.41
CA GLU A 139 6.29 13.87 -9.54
C GLU A 139 6.97 14.56 -10.73
N GLN A 140 8.27 14.78 -10.59
CA GLN A 140 9.14 15.32 -11.63
C GLN A 140 10.22 14.31 -11.96
N TYR A 141 10.48 14.12 -13.25
CA TYR A 141 11.66 13.39 -13.70
C TYR A 141 12.84 14.36 -13.75
N GLN A 142 13.67 14.29 -12.71
CA GLN A 142 14.83 15.15 -12.52
C GLN A 142 16.08 14.41 -12.95
N CYS A 143 16.90 15.06 -13.78
CA CYS A 143 18.17 14.52 -14.26
C CYS A 143 19.31 15.40 -13.78
N ARG A 144 20.34 14.79 -13.17
CA ARG A 144 21.55 15.47 -12.73
C ARG A 144 22.76 14.84 -13.41
N THR A 145 23.76 15.65 -13.73
CA THR A 145 25.05 15.14 -14.21
C THR A 145 25.92 14.82 -13.01
N VAL A 146 26.33 13.56 -12.89
CA VAL A 146 27.22 13.07 -11.83
C VAL A 146 28.58 12.79 -12.45
N LYS A 147 29.64 13.27 -11.80
CA LYS A 147 31.02 12.91 -12.16
C LYS A 147 31.33 11.53 -11.60
N THR A 148 31.77 10.65 -12.48
CA THR A 148 32.30 9.32 -12.18
C THR A 148 33.77 9.27 -12.54
N ASP A 149 34.51 8.30 -12.02
CA ASP A 149 35.95 8.17 -12.28
C ASP A 149 36.26 7.97 -13.78
N GLU A 150 35.28 7.49 -14.56
CA GLU A 150 35.35 7.27 -16.02
C GLU A 150 34.75 8.42 -16.86
N GLY A 151 34.26 9.51 -16.26
CA GLY A 151 33.68 10.65 -16.99
C GLY A 151 32.45 11.29 -16.32
N THR A 152 31.47 11.71 -17.11
CA THR A 152 30.20 12.27 -16.60
C THR A 152 29.02 11.44 -17.05
N ARG A 153 28.17 10.99 -16.12
CA ARG A 153 26.91 10.29 -16.44
C ARG A 153 25.70 11.10 -16.01
N GLU A 154 24.60 10.99 -16.75
CA GLU A 154 23.32 11.58 -16.35
C GLU A 154 22.55 10.56 -15.49
N GLU A 155 22.27 10.90 -14.24
CA GLU A 155 21.39 10.13 -13.37
C GLU A 155 20.03 10.80 -13.31
N CYS A 156 18.98 10.04 -13.62
CA CYS A 156 17.62 10.54 -13.61
C CYS A 156 16.72 9.73 -12.68
N ASN A 157 15.92 10.42 -11.87
CA ASN A 157 14.96 9.80 -10.97
C ASN A 157 13.65 10.58 -10.90
N TRP A 158 12.56 9.86 -10.63
CA TRP A 158 11.29 10.48 -10.30
C TRP A 158 11.32 10.97 -8.86
N VAL A 159 11.03 12.24 -8.66
CA VAL A 159 10.99 12.88 -7.34
C VAL A 159 9.59 13.42 -7.10
N THR A 160 8.95 13.00 -6.00
CA THR A 160 7.67 13.57 -5.58
C THR A 160 7.88 14.99 -5.05
N VAL A 161 7.23 15.97 -5.66
CA VAL A 161 7.38 17.40 -5.34
C VAL A 161 6.19 17.93 -4.57
N ARG A 162 4.97 17.50 -4.93
CA ARG A 162 3.75 17.87 -4.22
C ARG A 162 2.84 16.67 -4.05
N ARG A 163 2.02 16.72 -3.02
CA ARG A 163 0.95 15.78 -2.77
C ARG A 163 -0.17 16.49 -2.03
N ASP A 164 -1.37 15.99 -2.20
CA ASP A 164 -2.54 16.44 -1.45
C ASP A 164 -3.53 15.28 -1.31
N SER A 165 -4.34 15.32 -0.26
CA SER A 165 -5.27 14.25 0.09
C SER A 165 -6.47 14.82 0.81
N GLY A 166 -7.63 14.23 0.58
CA GLY A 166 -8.85 14.60 1.26
C GLY A 166 -9.94 13.56 1.06
N GLY A 167 -11.11 13.84 1.61
CA GLY A 167 -12.23 12.91 1.59
C GLY A 167 -13.45 13.46 2.29
N CYS A 168 -14.60 12.88 1.97
CA CYS A 168 -15.86 13.10 2.64
C CYS A 168 -16.41 11.76 3.13
N PRO A 169 -17.30 11.74 4.14
CA PRO A 169 -17.97 10.51 4.54
C PRO A 169 -18.68 9.86 3.36
N PHE A 170 -18.77 8.54 3.36
CA PHE A 170 -19.51 7.76 2.36
C PHE A 170 -20.30 6.64 3.04
N ILE A 171 -21.26 6.05 2.33
CA ILE A 171 -21.98 4.87 2.80
C ILE A 171 -21.31 3.62 2.23
N LEU A 172 -20.80 2.74 3.09
CA LEU A 172 -20.41 1.39 2.70
C LEU A 172 -21.67 0.53 2.63
N HIS A 173 -21.94 -0.05 1.46
CA HIS A 173 -23.11 -0.88 1.23
C HIS A 173 -22.70 -2.30 0.81
N ASP A 174 -23.03 -3.28 1.63
CA ASP A 174 -22.67 -4.70 1.43
C ASP A 174 -23.81 -5.53 0.80
N GLY A 175 -24.95 -4.91 0.50
CA GLY A 175 -26.16 -5.60 0.01
C GLY A 175 -27.24 -5.74 1.09
N THR A 176 -26.83 -5.96 2.34
CA THR A 176 -27.71 -6.14 3.50
C THR A 176 -28.13 -4.84 4.15
N GLY A 177 -27.29 -3.81 4.07
CA GLY A 177 -27.53 -2.46 4.57
C GLY A 177 -26.45 -1.46 4.15
N GLY A 178 -26.53 -0.25 4.69
CA GLY A 178 -25.56 0.82 4.48
C GLY A 178 -25.07 1.39 5.81
N ILE A 179 -23.75 1.57 5.96
CA ILE A 179 -23.15 2.17 7.15
C ILE A 179 -22.24 3.34 6.76
N LYS A 180 -22.28 4.41 7.54
CA LYS A 180 -21.49 5.62 7.30
C LYS A 180 -20.03 5.38 7.68
N VAL A 181 -19.11 5.76 6.80
CA VAL A 181 -17.67 5.58 6.96
C VAL A 181 -16.95 6.91 6.78
N HIS A 182 -16.02 7.22 7.68
CA HIS A 182 -15.18 8.42 7.64
C HIS A 182 -13.78 8.11 7.12
N PRO A 183 -13.51 8.20 5.80
CA PRO A 183 -12.25 7.72 5.22
C PRO A 183 -11.01 8.46 5.76
N ASN A 184 -11.13 9.77 6.03
CA ASN A 184 -10.00 10.58 6.53
C ASN A 184 -9.65 10.30 7.99
N SER A 185 -10.50 9.58 8.72
CA SER A 185 -10.20 9.20 10.10
C SER A 185 -9.21 8.04 10.20
N PHE A 186 -8.99 7.31 9.11
CA PHE A 186 -8.13 6.12 9.09
C PHE A 186 -6.65 6.48 9.12
N LYS A 187 -5.93 5.95 10.12
CA LYS A 187 -4.46 6.04 10.22
C LYS A 187 -3.73 5.40 9.04
N ARG A 188 -4.33 4.36 8.45
CA ARG A 188 -3.75 3.58 7.36
C ARG A 188 -4.77 3.48 6.25
N ASN A 189 -4.41 3.97 5.08
CA ASN A 189 -5.19 3.83 3.87
C ASN A 189 -4.34 3.21 2.76
N ASN A 190 -4.99 2.40 1.91
CA ASN A 190 -4.38 1.85 0.72
C ASN A 190 -5.39 1.94 -0.43
N TRP A 191 -5.21 2.94 -1.28
CA TRP A 191 -6.08 3.15 -2.42
C TRP A 191 -5.77 2.23 -3.61
N GLY A 192 -4.80 1.33 -3.49
CA GLY A 192 -4.41 0.39 -4.54
C GLY A 192 -3.81 1.10 -5.75
N GLN A 193 -4.14 0.59 -6.95
CA GLN A 193 -3.65 1.16 -8.21
C GLN A 193 -4.15 2.59 -8.43
N TYR A 194 -3.46 3.37 -9.24
CA TYR A 194 -3.95 4.71 -9.57
C TYR A 194 -5.27 4.63 -10.35
N LEU A 195 -6.15 5.61 -10.14
CA LEU A 195 -7.39 5.75 -10.90
C LEU A 195 -7.12 6.40 -12.26
N LYS A 196 -6.27 7.43 -12.25
CA LYS A 196 -5.87 8.15 -13.46
C LYS A 196 -4.49 8.74 -13.26
N ARG A 197 -3.71 8.74 -14.34
CA ARG A 197 -2.41 9.39 -14.43
C ARG A 197 -2.43 10.36 -15.60
N TRP A 198 -1.79 11.50 -15.41
CA TRP A 198 -1.50 12.47 -16.44
C TRP A 198 0.01 12.63 -16.52
N ASP A 199 0.57 12.49 -17.71
CA ASP A 199 1.99 12.65 -17.98
C ASP A 199 2.18 13.79 -19.00
N GLY A 200 3.27 14.54 -18.88
CA GLY A 200 3.58 15.65 -19.79
C GLY A 200 5.04 16.05 -19.76
N LYS A 201 5.54 16.59 -20.89
CA LYS A 201 6.92 17.13 -21.01
C LYS A 201 7.10 18.51 -20.37
N PHE A 202 6.00 19.17 -20.05
CA PHE A 202 5.96 20.54 -19.57
C PHE A 202 5.11 20.62 -18.30
N ALA A 203 5.46 21.52 -17.39
CA ALA A 203 4.56 21.81 -16.28
C ALA A 203 3.30 22.49 -16.83
N GLN A 204 2.19 22.35 -16.13
CA GLN A 204 0.88 22.85 -16.57
C GLN A 204 0.87 24.33 -16.98
N THR A 205 1.78 25.14 -16.45
CA THR A 205 1.97 26.53 -16.86
C THR A 205 3.45 26.85 -17.02
N LEU A 206 3.76 27.80 -17.91
CA LEU A 206 5.12 28.29 -18.14
C LEU A 206 5.80 28.77 -16.83
N GLY A 207 5.03 29.44 -15.96
CA GLY A 207 5.51 29.89 -14.65
C GLY A 207 5.81 28.74 -13.68
N LYS A 208 4.95 27.72 -13.59
CA LYS A 208 5.23 26.51 -12.79
C LYS A 208 6.44 25.75 -13.34
N GLN A 209 6.64 25.76 -14.66
CA GLN A 209 7.78 25.12 -15.30
C GLN A 209 9.08 25.86 -14.99
N LEU A 210 9.09 27.18 -15.13
CA LEU A 210 10.24 28.03 -14.83
C LEU A 210 10.61 27.94 -13.35
N MET A 211 9.63 27.96 -12.45
CA MET A 211 9.85 27.72 -11.02
C MET A 211 10.36 26.30 -10.73
N SER A 212 9.82 25.28 -11.39
CA SER A 212 10.29 23.90 -11.18
C SER A 212 11.75 23.71 -11.63
N GLN A 213 12.14 24.33 -12.75
CA GLN A 213 13.52 24.30 -13.24
C GLN A 213 14.44 25.15 -12.36
N ALA A 214 13.99 26.32 -11.90
CA ALA A 214 14.75 27.17 -10.99
C ALA A 214 14.99 26.48 -9.64
N ILE A 215 13.97 25.84 -9.04
CA ILE A 215 14.09 25.12 -7.77
C ILE A 215 14.98 23.88 -7.92
N ALA A 216 14.81 23.09 -8.99
CA ALA A 216 15.65 21.91 -9.24
C ALA A 216 17.11 22.29 -9.56
N GLY A 217 17.33 23.40 -10.26
CA GLY A 217 18.65 23.97 -10.52
C GLY A 217 19.33 24.49 -9.25
N LEU A 218 18.58 25.19 -8.38
CA LEU A 218 19.11 25.78 -7.14
C LEU A 218 19.36 24.74 -6.04
N LEU A 219 18.53 23.70 -5.94
CA LEU A 219 18.66 22.67 -4.89
C LEU A 219 19.58 21.50 -5.25
N GLY A 220 20.11 21.44 -6.48
CA GLY A 220 21.00 20.34 -6.86
C GLY A 220 21.46 20.26 -8.31
N GLY A 221 21.38 21.35 -9.09
CA GLY A 221 21.81 21.36 -10.49
C GLY A 221 21.03 20.41 -11.40
N ALA A 222 19.83 19.99 -11.00
CA ALA A 222 19.04 19.02 -11.73
C ALA A 222 18.13 19.70 -12.76
N ARG A 223 18.02 19.10 -13.95
CA ARG A 223 17.10 19.52 -15.00
C ARG A 223 15.84 18.67 -14.98
N VAL A 224 14.68 19.33 -14.92
CA VAL A 224 13.37 18.66 -15.03
C VAL A 224 13.07 18.37 -16.50
N LYS A 225 12.82 17.10 -16.84
CA LYS A 225 12.48 16.65 -18.21
C LYS A 225 11.00 16.33 -18.37
N GLU A 226 10.39 15.73 -17.34
CA GLU A 226 9.01 15.24 -17.42
C GLU A 226 8.26 15.50 -16.12
N HIS A 227 6.94 15.52 -16.24
CA HIS A 227 5.99 15.82 -15.19
C HIS A 227 4.92 14.73 -15.16
N ARG A 228 4.60 14.24 -13.97
CA ARG A 228 3.61 13.20 -13.77
C ARG A 228 2.70 13.55 -12.61
N TRP A 229 1.40 13.47 -12.84
CA TRP A 229 0.38 13.56 -11.80
C TRP A 229 -0.35 12.24 -11.71
N THR A 230 -0.39 11.66 -10.52
CA THR A 230 -1.07 10.38 -10.30
C THR A 230 -2.14 10.55 -9.23
N LEU A 231 -3.38 10.19 -9.56
CA LEU A 231 -4.52 10.24 -8.65
C LEU A 231 -4.88 8.83 -8.18
N TYR A 232 -5.02 8.70 -6.87
CA TYR A 232 -5.49 7.52 -6.15
C TYR A 232 -6.75 7.89 -5.35
N GLY A 233 -7.54 6.90 -4.96
CA GLY A 233 -8.68 7.12 -4.08
C GLY A 233 -9.84 6.15 -4.28
N LEU A 234 -10.96 6.51 -3.67
CA LEU A 234 -12.26 5.84 -3.77
C LEU A 234 -13.23 6.67 -4.60
N LYS A 235 -13.81 6.04 -5.62
CA LYS A 235 -14.93 6.57 -6.40
C LYS A 235 -16.22 5.83 -6.02
N LEU A 236 -17.38 6.45 -6.25
CA LEU A 236 -18.66 5.76 -6.16
C LEU A 236 -18.66 4.44 -6.94
N GLY A 237 -19.23 3.40 -6.34
CA GLY A 237 -19.30 2.04 -6.88
C GLY A 237 -18.01 1.23 -6.72
N ASN A 238 -16.90 1.82 -6.28
CA ASN A 238 -15.71 1.03 -6.00
C ASN A 238 -15.95 0.08 -4.83
N PRO A 239 -15.44 -1.17 -4.90
CA PRO A 239 -15.39 -2.03 -3.74
C PRO A 239 -14.39 -1.46 -2.73
N VAL A 240 -14.73 -1.57 -1.45
CA VAL A 240 -13.92 -1.14 -0.33
C VAL A 240 -13.95 -2.21 0.75
N TYR A 241 -12.77 -2.44 1.30
CA TYR A 241 -12.49 -3.31 2.43
C TYR A 241 -11.99 -2.43 3.56
N LEU A 242 -12.49 -2.62 4.78
CA LEU A 242 -11.98 -1.90 5.93
C LEU A 242 -12.07 -2.70 7.22
N ILE A 243 -11.16 -2.38 8.13
CA ILE A 243 -11.24 -2.73 9.54
C ILE A 243 -11.29 -1.41 10.30
N GLY A 244 -12.40 -1.14 10.99
CA GLY A 244 -12.64 0.14 11.64
C GLY A 244 -13.41 0.00 12.95
N ASN A 245 -13.33 1.04 13.78
CA ASN A 245 -14.12 1.15 14.99
C ASN A 245 -15.50 1.68 14.64
N VAL A 246 -16.51 0.86 14.87
CA VAL A 246 -17.91 1.22 14.83
C VAL A 246 -18.28 1.91 16.13
N LYS A 247 -18.82 3.12 16.03
CA LYS A 247 -19.26 3.95 17.16
C LYS A 247 -20.72 4.36 16.93
N PRO A 248 -21.51 4.54 18.01
CA PRO A 248 -22.86 5.08 17.88
C PRO A 248 -22.81 6.51 17.38
N ARG A 249 -23.80 6.87 16.56
CA ARG A 249 -24.00 8.24 16.09
C ARG A 249 -24.74 9.06 17.14
N SER A 250 -24.49 10.36 17.19
CA SER A 250 -25.25 11.24 18.07
C SER A 250 -26.69 11.40 17.59
N ARG A 251 -27.61 11.74 18.51
CA ARG A 251 -29.03 11.91 18.16
C ARG A 251 -29.23 13.09 17.21
N GLU A 252 -28.45 14.15 17.38
CA GLU A 252 -28.47 15.34 16.54
C GLU A 252 -28.12 15.00 15.08
N GLU A 253 -27.13 14.11 14.88
CA GLU A 253 -26.79 13.65 13.53
C GLU A 253 -27.91 12.86 12.88
N LEU A 254 -28.57 11.97 13.64
CA LEU A 254 -29.68 11.16 13.15
C LEU A 254 -30.85 12.05 12.74
N ASP A 255 -31.22 13.00 13.59
CA ASP A 255 -32.32 13.93 13.31
C ASP A 255 -32.01 14.82 12.10
N SER A 256 -30.74 15.26 11.95
CA SER A 256 -30.31 16.06 10.78
C SER A 256 -30.38 15.31 9.46
N GLU A 257 -30.21 13.98 9.48
CA GLU A 257 -30.30 13.11 8.31
C GLU A 257 -31.71 12.49 8.16
N GLY A 258 -32.66 12.85 9.02
CA GLY A 258 -34.04 12.33 9.00
C GLY A 258 -34.16 10.84 9.34
N LEU A 259 -33.21 10.31 10.12
CA LEU A 259 -33.16 8.90 10.52
C LEU A 259 -33.97 8.69 11.81
N ASP A 260 -34.94 7.78 11.75
CA ASP A 260 -35.81 7.43 12.89
C ASP A 260 -35.08 6.69 14.02
N GLY A 261 -33.96 6.04 13.69
CA GLY A 261 -33.13 5.26 14.60
C GLY A 261 -33.62 3.82 14.81
N THR A 262 -34.58 3.35 14.00
CA THR A 262 -35.10 1.97 14.10
C THR A 262 -34.15 0.97 13.46
N LEU A 263 -33.43 1.40 12.42
CA LEU A 263 -32.48 0.58 11.68
C LEU A 263 -31.11 0.57 12.36
N GLN A 264 -30.67 -0.59 12.87
CA GLN A 264 -29.42 -0.70 13.64
C GLN A 264 -28.18 -0.18 12.89
N ASN A 265 -28.06 -0.44 11.59
CA ASN A 265 -26.91 0.00 10.81
C ASN A 265 -26.91 1.50 10.47
N SER A 266 -28.04 2.21 10.63
CA SER A 266 -28.11 3.66 10.39
C SER A 266 -27.72 4.50 11.62
N ILE A 267 -27.75 3.90 12.82
CA ILE A 267 -27.41 4.55 14.09
C ILE A 267 -25.93 4.42 14.50
N ILE A 268 -25.12 3.81 13.65
CA ILE A 268 -23.69 3.58 13.87
C ILE A 268 -22.87 4.10 12.68
N GLU A 269 -21.61 4.40 12.94
CA GLU A 269 -20.66 4.88 11.93
C GLU A 269 -19.24 4.39 12.21
N VAL A 270 -18.39 4.42 11.19
CA VAL A 270 -17.06 3.80 11.22
C VAL A 270 -15.95 4.82 11.17
N PHE A 271 -15.01 4.71 12.12
CA PHE A 271 -13.79 5.50 12.22
C PHE A 271 -12.52 4.64 12.31
N GLY A 272 -11.40 5.16 11.81
CA GLY A 272 -10.11 4.48 11.81
C GLY A 272 -9.00 5.19 12.62
N LYS A 273 -9.35 5.90 13.70
CA LYS A 273 -8.38 6.68 14.50
C LYS A 273 -7.67 5.84 15.56
N GLU A 274 -8.34 4.86 16.16
CA GLU A 274 -7.85 4.09 17.31
C GLU A 274 -7.53 2.65 16.87
N ASP A 275 -6.31 2.19 17.15
CA ASP A 275 -5.97 0.77 17.01
C ASP A 275 -6.36 0.06 18.31
N GLN A 276 -6.86 -1.16 18.23
CA GLN A 276 -7.07 -2.02 19.40
C GLN A 276 -5.89 -2.99 19.56
N PRO A 277 -5.64 -3.52 20.77
CA PRO A 277 -4.62 -4.55 20.96
C PRO A 277 -4.85 -5.72 20.01
N GLY A 278 -3.88 -5.99 19.13
CA GLY A 278 -3.97 -7.06 18.13
C GLY A 278 -4.62 -6.65 16.80
N THR A 279 -5.35 -5.54 16.73
CA THR A 279 -6.14 -5.16 15.55
C THR A 279 -5.82 -3.74 15.08
N LYS A 280 -5.18 -3.65 13.91
CA LYS A 280 -4.90 -2.38 13.24
C LYS A 280 -6.07 -1.96 12.36
N VAL A 281 -6.53 -0.73 12.53
CA VAL A 281 -7.54 -0.16 11.65
C VAL A 281 -6.93 0.25 10.31
N THR A 282 -7.64 -0.06 9.23
CA THR A 282 -7.19 0.13 7.85
C THR A 282 -8.38 0.28 6.91
N ILE A 283 -8.21 1.05 5.85
CA ILE A 283 -9.16 1.14 4.74
C ILE A 283 -8.43 0.89 3.43
N GLN A 284 -8.98 0.02 2.59
CA GLN A 284 -8.37 -0.43 1.35
C GLN A 284 -9.38 -0.44 0.20
N ARG A 285 -8.97 0.02 -0.98
CA ARG A 285 -9.79 -0.12 -2.18
C ARG A 285 -9.66 -1.54 -2.73
N GLY A 286 -10.78 -2.21 -2.95
CA GLY A 286 -10.85 -3.62 -3.33
C GLY A 286 -11.81 -4.39 -2.43
N SER A 287 -12.25 -5.56 -2.87
CA SER A 287 -12.87 -6.56 -1.99
C SER A 287 -11.81 -7.29 -1.18
N GLU A 288 -12.23 -8.00 -0.13
CA GLU A 288 -11.36 -8.91 0.63
C GLU A 288 -10.63 -9.89 -0.30
N LEU A 289 -11.34 -10.50 -1.25
CA LEU A 289 -10.75 -11.39 -2.26
C LEU A 289 -9.67 -10.71 -3.11
N SER A 290 -9.88 -9.47 -3.54
CA SER A 290 -8.89 -8.75 -4.34
C SER A 290 -7.65 -8.32 -3.53
N ASN A 291 -7.81 -8.11 -2.22
CA ASN A 291 -6.73 -7.70 -1.33
C ASN A 291 -5.94 -8.91 -0.82
N LEU A 292 -6.62 -9.98 -0.39
CA LEU A 292 -6.02 -11.25 0.03
C LEU A 292 -5.47 -12.05 -1.15
N GLY A 293 -6.12 -12.01 -2.31
CA GLY A 293 -5.62 -12.67 -3.53
C GLY A 293 -4.30 -12.09 -4.06
N ARG A 294 -3.95 -10.86 -3.64
CA ARG A 294 -2.62 -10.25 -3.89
C ARG A 294 -1.64 -10.44 -2.73
N SER A 295 -2.12 -10.92 -1.60
CA SER A 295 -1.29 -11.14 -0.42
C SER A 295 -0.42 -12.39 -0.63
N ARG A 296 0.79 -12.35 -0.07
CA ARG A 296 1.74 -13.47 -0.12
C ARG A 296 1.54 -14.32 1.12
N SER A 297 1.82 -15.63 1.02
CA SER A 297 1.78 -16.48 2.20
C SER A 297 2.80 -16.02 3.24
N GLY A 298 2.39 -16.07 4.51
CA GLY A 298 3.26 -15.75 5.64
C GLY A 298 4.51 -16.63 5.68
N LEU A 299 4.39 -17.88 5.21
CA LEU A 299 5.51 -18.81 5.10
C LEU A 299 6.51 -18.33 4.04
N GLU A 300 6.07 -17.85 2.88
CA GLU A 300 6.98 -17.34 1.85
C GLU A 300 7.72 -16.06 2.28
N LEU A 301 7.01 -15.18 3.01
CA LEU A 301 7.57 -13.94 3.52
C LEU A 301 8.71 -14.16 4.51
N VAL A 302 8.74 -15.31 5.20
CA VAL A 302 9.75 -15.64 6.22
C VAL A 302 10.77 -16.67 5.70
N MET A 303 10.34 -17.66 4.92
CA MET A 303 11.22 -18.73 4.43
C MET A 303 12.32 -18.19 3.52
N LEU A 304 12.01 -17.32 2.56
CA LEU A 304 13.02 -16.83 1.60
C LEU A 304 14.17 -16.08 2.30
N PRO A 305 13.89 -15.15 3.22
CA PRO A 305 14.95 -14.54 4.02
C PRO A 305 15.69 -15.53 4.92
N MET A 306 15.02 -16.55 5.48
CA MET A 306 15.67 -17.57 6.30
C MET A 306 16.66 -18.41 5.50
N ILE A 307 16.36 -18.75 4.25
CA ILE A 307 17.31 -19.42 3.33
C ILE A 307 18.56 -18.58 3.16
N LEU A 308 18.42 -17.26 2.96
CA LEU A 308 19.57 -16.34 2.86
C LEU A 308 20.41 -16.31 4.15
N ILE A 309 19.77 -16.26 5.32
CA ILE A 309 20.49 -16.28 6.61
C ILE A 309 21.27 -17.58 6.77
N ILE A 310 20.64 -18.73 6.52
CA ILE A 310 21.30 -20.04 6.62
C ILE A 310 22.45 -20.13 5.63
N GLY A 311 22.25 -19.68 4.39
CA GLY A 311 23.30 -19.56 3.38
C GLY A 311 24.46 -18.70 3.85
N GLY A 312 24.18 -17.49 4.36
CA GLY A 312 25.18 -16.59 4.95
C GLY A 312 25.98 -17.22 6.09
N ILE A 313 25.31 -17.94 7.01
CA ILE A 313 25.97 -18.64 8.12
C ILE A 313 26.85 -19.78 7.59
N SER A 314 26.39 -20.52 6.59
CA SER A 314 27.19 -21.60 5.99
C SER A 314 28.47 -21.08 5.33
N MET A 315 28.42 -19.88 4.72
CA MET A 315 29.60 -19.21 4.17
C MET A 315 30.58 -18.74 5.24
N LEU A 316 30.13 -18.38 6.45
CA LEU A 316 31.03 -18.07 7.58
C LEU A 316 31.88 -19.27 7.99
N GLY A 317 31.37 -20.50 7.90
CA GLY A 317 32.15 -21.71 8.18
C GLY A 317 33.29 -21.96 7.20
N LEU A 318 33.30 -21.22 6.08
CA LEU A 318 34.32 -21.27 5.05
C LEU A 318 35.16 -19.99 4.99
N ALA A 319 34.77 -18.92 5.68
CA ALA A 319 35.49 -17.65 5.71
C ALA A 319 36.70 -17.70 6.66
#